data_AF-A0A7C4V0U5-F1
#
_entry.id   AF-A0A7C4V0U5-F1
#
_cell.length_a   1.000
_cell.length_b   1.000
_cell.length_c   1.000
_cell.angle_alpha   90.00
_cell.angle_beta   90.00
_cell.angle_gamma   90.00
#
_symmetry.space_group_name_H-M   'P 1'
#
loop_
_entity.id
_entity.type
_entity.pdbx_description
1 polymer ?
#
loop_
_entity_poly.entity_id
_entity_poly.type
_entity_poly.pdbx_seq_one_letter_code
_entity_poly.pdbx_strand_id
1 'polypeptide(L)'
;MRAPDYDSQGRIRPPRPQARVITPRDGRNCFVGDQRGLNPTASNTWRNRLAVCNGCDACGPCCVDGIPISYSEYKRIRQFVEALPPEERERVLNQNKRMPWPGAPEITYTACRYRDLERGRCLIYPVRPLICRLFGHVEWLPCPIQRTGPPAPNGVRLFQRYAMRELKTFEEWEESEGAVGH
;
A
#
# COMPACT_ATOMS: atom_id res chain seq x y z
N MET A 1 -28.57 34.02 21.25
CA MET A 1 -29.09 33.30 20.06
C MET A 1 -28.54 33.99 18.81
N ARG A 2 -27.84 33.30 17.91
CA ARG A 2 -27.33 33.90 16.66
C ARG A 2 -28.44 33.87 15.59
N ALA A 3 -28.64 34.99 14.91
CA ALA A 3 -29.58 35.08 13.79
C ALA A 3 -29.11 34.16 12.62
N PRO A 4 -30.05 33.52 11.88
CA PRO A 4 -29.72 32.69 10.72
C PRO A 4 -29.18 33.53 9.54
N ASP A 5 -28.19 32.96 8.84
CA ASP A 5 -27.55 33.55 7.65
C ASP A 5 -28.31 33.13 6.37
N TYR A 6 -28.64 34.10 5.51
CA TYR A 6 -29.45 33.90 4.30
C TYR A 6 -28.60 34.17 3.03
N ASP A 7 -28.93 33.49 1.93
CA ASP A 7 -28.32 33.75 0.62
C ASP A 7 -28.93 34.96 -0.09
N SER A 8 -28.35 35.35 -1.23
CA SER A 8 -28.84 36.47 -2.05
C SER A 8 -30.23 36.23 -2.66
N GLN A 9 -30.80 35.04 -2.44
CA GLN A 9 -32.14 34.64 -2.88
C GLN A 9 -33.07 34.39 -1.69
N GLY A 10 -32.68 34.79 -0.47
CA GLY A 10 -33.51 34.70 0.74
C GLY A 10 -33.66 33.30 1.31
N ARG A 11 -32.80 32.34 0.94
CA ARG A 11 -32.81 30.97 1.49
C ARG A 11 -31.80 30.84 2.62
N ILE A 12 -32.15 30.08 3.67
CA ILE A 12 -31.24 29.81 4.79
C ILE A 12 -30.00 29.10 4.24
N ARG A 13 -28.82 29.70 4.40
CA ARG A 13 -27.57 29.06 3.99
C ARG A 13 -27.36 27.83 4.87
N PRO A 14 -27.10 26.64 4.31
CA PRO A 14 -26.69 25.51 5.12
C PRO A 14 -25.41 25.91 5.87
N PRO A 15 -25.27 25.52 7.14
CA PRO A 15 -24.08 25.85 7.91
C PRO A 15 -22.85 25.36 7.14
N ARG A 16 -21.87 26.26 6.93
CA ARG A 16 -20.60 25.86 6.30
C ARG A 16 -20.09 24.64 7.06
N PRO A 17 -19.72 23.54 6.39
CA PRO A 17 -19.13 22.40 7.07
C PRO A 17 -17.86 22.91 7.74
N GLN A 18 -17.91 23.07 9.06
CA GLN A 18 -16.71 23.31 9.82
C GLN A 18 -15.87 22.06 9.60
N ALA A 19 -14.70 22.24 9.00
CA ALA A 19 -13.69 21.20 8.94
C ALA A 19 -13.36 20.82 10.38
N ARG A 20 -14.07 19.81 10.91
CA ARG A 20 -13.67 19.15 12.14
C ARG A 20 -12.42 18.38 11.76
N VAL A 21 -11.28 18.89 12.18
CA VAL A 21 -10.08 18.09 12.34
C VAL A 21 -10.47 16.99 13.30
N ILE A 22 -10.78 15.82 12.76
CA ILE A 22 -10.88 14.59 13.55
C ILE A 22 -9.44 14.28 13.93
N THR A 23 -9.01 14.76 15.10
CA THR A 23 -7.80 14.25 15.72
C THR A 23 -8.04 12.78 16.04
N PRO A 24 -7.23 11.84 15.52
CA PRO A 24 -7.33 10.44 15.93
C PRO A 24 -7.08 10.36 17.44
N ARG A 25 -8.04 9.79 18.17
CA ARG A 25 -8.01 9.74 19.64
C ARG A 25 -6.91 8.82 20.20
N ASP A 26 -6.25 8.03 19.34
CA ASP A 26 -5.33 6.97 19.78
C ASP A 26 -3.92 7.06 19.16
N GLY A 27 -3.52 8.23 18.64
CA GLY A 27 -2.10 8.66 18.55
C GLY A 27 -1.07 7.77 17.83
N ARG A 28 -1.44 6.66 17.19
CA ARG A 28 -0.51 5.72 16.53
C ARG A 28 -0.37 6.03 15.04
N ASN A 29 0.19 7.20 14.74
CA ASN A 29 0.68 7.53 13.42
C ASN A 29 2.13 7.06 13.31
N CYS A 30 2.42 6.21 12.32
CA CYS A 30 3.73 5.59 12.14
C CYS A 30 4.85 6.56 11.68
N PHE A 31 4.65 7.88 11.59
CA PHE A 31 5.62 8.74 10.91
C PHE A 31 5.78 10.16 11.47
N VAL A 32 7.03 10.48 11.83
CA VAL A 32 7.60 11.82 11.77
C VAL A 32 8.08 12.01 10.32
N GLY A 33 7.20 12.57 9.48
CA GLY A 33 7.50 12.95 8.11
C GLY A 33 7.12 14.41 7.91
N ASP A 34 8.09 15.22 7.49
CA ASP A 34 7.95 16.64 7.19
C ASP A 34 6.80 16.91 6.20
N GLN A 35 5.73 17.55 6.68
CA GLN A 35 4.55 17.90 5.87
C GLN A 35 4.75 19.15 4.99
N ARG A 36 5.98 19.66 4.87
CA ARG A 36 6.24 20.81 3.99
C ARG A 36 6.13 20.42 2.52
N GLY A 37 4.99 20.73 1.88
CA GLY A 37 4.95 20.92 0.43
C GLY A 37 3.78 20.38 -0.39
N LEU A 38 2.66 19.94 0.20
CA LEU A 38 1.49 19.60 -0.61
C LEU A 38 0.75 20.87 -1.05
N ASN A 39 1.10 21.39 -2.23
CA ASN A 39 0.39 22.49 -2.88
C ASN A 39 -0.92 21.96 -3.50
N PRO A 40 -2.11 22.36 -2.99
CA PRO A 40 -3.40 21.78 -3.41
C PRO A 40 -3.86 22.22 -4.81
N THR A 41 -3.07 23.01 -5.54
CA THR A 41 -3.47 23.62 -6.82
C THR A 41 -2.98 22.87 -8.08
N ALA A 42 -2.18 21.81 -7.94
CA ALA A 42 -1.72 21.04 -9.09
C ALA A 42 -2.87 20.21 -9.69
N SER A 43 -3.16 20.43 -10.98
CA SER A 43 -4.21 19.78 -11.76
C SER A 43 -4.42 18.30 -11.38
N ASN A 44 -5.69 17.94 -11.13
CA ASN A 44 -6.19 16.66 -10.62
C ASN A 44 -6.04 15.46 -11.59
N THR A 45 -4.98 15.40 -12.39
CA THR A 45 -4.70 14.29 -13.30
C THR A 45 -4.06 13.12 -12.53
N TRP A 46 -4.49 11.90 -12.83
CA TRP A 46 -3.90 10.66 -12.28
C TRP A 46 -2.39 10.56 -12.50
N ARG A 47 -1.91 11.18 -13.59
CA ARG A 47 -0.49 11.29 -13.94
C ARG A 47 0.31 12.07 -12.89
N ASN A 48 -0.24 13.17 -12.36
CA ASN A 48 0.42 13.93 -11.28
C ASN A 48 0.34 13.23 -9.91
N ARG A 49 -0.69 12.42 -9.64
CA ARG A 49 -0.78 11.65 -8.38
C ARG A 49 0.30 10.59 -8.22
N LEU A 50 0.74 9.98 -9.32
CA LEU A 50 1.82 8.99 -9.32
C LEU A 50 3.21 9.64 -9.16
N ALA A 51 3.36 10.92 -9.51
CA ALA A 51 4.64 11.63 -9.45
C ALA A 51 5.13 11.92 -8.01
N VAL A 52 4.24 11.87 -7.00
CA VAL A 52 4.58 12.15 -5.59
C VAL A 52 5.00 10.89 -4.82
N CYS A 53 4.77 9.70 -5.39
CA CYS A 53 5.13 8.43 -4.78
C CYS A 53 6.59 8.05 -5.12
N ASN A 54 7.45 7.93 -4.10
CA ASN A 54 8.82 7.40 -4.25
C ASN A 54 8.85 5.87 -4.37
N GLY A 55 7.83 5.26 -4.96
CA GLY A 55 7.68 3.81 -4.98
C GLY A 55 7.72 3.18 -3.58
N CYS A 56 8.64 2.23 -3.38
CA CYS A 56 8.79 1.51 -2.11
C CYS A 56 9.97 2.01 -1.26
N ASP A 57 10.59 3.13 -1.64
CA ASP A 57 11.84 3.60 -1.02
C ASP A 57 11.59 4.19 0.38
N ALA A 58 10.44 4.87 0.55
CA ALA A 58 10.10 5.56 1.80
C ALA A 58 9.14 4.78 2.72
N CYS A 59 8.24 3.95 2.17
CA CYS A 59 7.28 3.14 2.94
C CYS A 59 7.60 1.64 2.93
N GLY A 60 8.76 1.27 2.40
CA GLY A 60 9.20 -0.11 2.32
C GLY A 60 9.26 -0.87 3.64
N PRO A 61 9.61 -0.24 4.77
CA PRO A 61 9.50 -0.83 6.11
C PRO A 61 8.08 -1.18 6.57
N CYS A 62 7.04 -0.87 5.79
CA CYS A 62 5.66 -1.30 6.04
C CYS A 62 5.25 -2.52 5.21
N CYS A 63 6.16 -3.10 4.41
CA CYS A 63 5.87 -4.24 3.56
C CYS A 63 5.83 -5.53 4.39
N VAL A 64 4.65 -6.12 4.54
CA VAL A 64 4.42 -7.33 5.34
C VAL A 64 4.35 -8.58 4.47
N ASP A 65 4.52 -9.73 5.11
CA ASP A 65 4.30 -11.05 4.51
C ASP A 65 2.81 -11.46 4.50
N GLY A 66 2.51 -12.64 3.95
CA GLY A 66 1.15 -13.22 3.97
C GLY A 66 0.17 -12.54 3.00
N ILE A 67 0.70 -11.99 1.90
CA ILE A 67 -0.11 -11.25 0.93
C ILE A 67 -0.85 -12.24 0.02
N PRO A 68 -2.20 -12.20 -0.04
CA PRO A 68 -2.97 -13.09 -0.90
C PRO A 68 -2.86 -12.67 -2.37
N ILE A 69 -2.46 -13.62 -3.21
CA ILE A 69 -2.24 -13.46 -4.64
C ILE A 69 -3.02 -14.49 -5.44
N SER A 70 -3.38 -14.14 -6.68
CA SER A 70 -3.99 -15.10 -7.59
C SER A 70 -2.95 -16.08 -8.15
N TYR A 71 -3.40 -17.26 -8.58
CA TYR A 71 -2.53 -18.26 -9.20
C TYR A 71 -1.70 -17.69 -10.38
N SER A 72 -2.33 -16.85 -11.22
CA SER A 72 -1.64 -16.20 -12.35
C SER A 72 -0.49 -15.28 -11.92
N GLU A 73 -0.62 -14.60 -10.77
CA GLU A 73 0.43 -13.76 -10.22
C GLU A 73 1.52 -14.60 -9.57
N TYR A 74 1.15 -15.66 -8.85
CA TYR A 74 2.08 -16.65 -8.32
C TYR A 74 2.98 -17.22 -9.43
N LYS A 75 2.41 -17.73 -10.54
CA LYS A 75 3.21 -18.26 -11.66
C LYS A 75 4.15 -17.23 -12.25
N ARG A 76 3.67 -15.98 -12.41
CA ARG A 76 4.48 -14.89 -12.93
C ARG A 76 5.64 -14.53 -12.01
N ILE A 77 5.40 -14.50 -10.69
CA ILE A 77 6.43 -14.23 -9.69
C ILE A 77 7.44 -15.37 -9.66
N ARG A 78 6.98 -16.63 -9.63
CA ARG A 78 7.83 -17.82 -9.65
C ARG A 78 8.75 -17.83 -10.88
N GLN A 79 8.19 -17.68 -12.08
CA GLN A 79 8.97 -17.61 -13.33
C GLN A 79 10.00 -16.47 -13.31
N PHE A 80 9.61 -15.30 -12.80
CA PHE A 80 10.53 -14.17 -12.68
C PHE A 80 11.69 -14.48 -11.74
N VAL A 81 11.43 -15.07 -10.58
CA VAL A 81 12.46 -15.42 -9.58
C VAL A 81 13.37 -16.55 -10.08
N GLU A 82 12.82 -17.55 -10.76
CA GLU A 82 13.60 -18.65 -11.37
C GLU A 82 14.56 -18.15 -12.46
N ALA A 83 14.18 -17.09 -13.18
CA ALA A 83 15.00 -16.47 -14.22
C ALA A 83 16.10 -15.53 -13.70
N LEU A 84 16.09 -15.18 -12.40
CA LEU A 84 17.13 -14.34 -11.80
C LEU A 84 18.43 -15.13 -11.56
N PRO A 85 19.60 -14.46 -11.56
CA PRO A 85 20.85 -15.08 -11.14
C PRO A 85 20.71 -15.73 -9.75
N PRO A 86 21.22 -16.98 -9.55
CA PRO A 86 21.12 -17.68 -8.27
C PRO A 86 21.61 -16.85 -7.07
N GLU A 87 22.74 -16.17 -7.24
CA GLU A 87 23.33 -15.31 -6.22
C GLU A 87 22.39 -14.16 -5.82
N GLU A 88 21.70 -13.54 -6.78
CA GLU A 88 20.81 -12.41 -6.49
C GLU A 88 19.55 -12.87 -5.75
N ARG A 89 18.93 -13.99 -6.17
CA ARG A 89 17.75 -14.52 -5.48
C ARG A 89 18.11 -15.04 -4.07
N GLU A 90 19.21 -15.75 -3.92
CA GLU A 90 19.63 -16.35 -2.65
C GLU A 90 19.98 -15.26 -1.64
N ARG A 91 20.70 -14.21 -2.07
CA ARG A 91 21.00 -13.06 -1.22
C ARG A 91 19.74 -12.48 -0.59
N VAL A 92 18.66 -12.26 -1.37
CA VAL A 92 17.43 -11.65 -0.84
C VAL A 92 16.60 -12.65 -0.02
N LEU A 93 16.45 -13.88 -0.50
CA LEU A 93 15.60 -14.89 0.14
C LEU A 93 16.16 -15.37 1.49
N ASN A 94 17.48 -15.29 1.69
CA ASN A 94 18.14 -15.71 2.93
C ASN A 94 18.22 -14.61 4.00
N GLN A 95 17.77 -13.38 3.72
CA GLN A 95 17.78 -12.31 4.73
C GLN A 95 16.76 -12.60 5.85
N ASN A 96 17.12 -12.28 7.09
CA ASN A 96 16.19 -12.32 8.21
C ASN A 96 15.07 -11.30 8.01
N LYS A 97 13.83 -11.76 7.87
CA LYS A 97 12.66 -10.92 7.61
C LYS A 97 11.93 -10.46 8.88
N ARG A 98 12.39 -10.86 10.06
CA ARG A 98 11.79 -10.41 11.33
C ARG A 98 12.28 -9.01 11.66
N MET A 99 11.42 -8.02 11.45
CA MET A 99 11.74 -6.61 11.57
C MET A 99 10.96 -5.95 12.71
N PRO A 100 11.52 -4.94 13.40
CA PRO A 100 10.74 -4.10 14.30
C PRO A 100 9.73 -3.26 13.50
N TRP A 101 8.55 -3.05 14.06
CA TRP A 101 7.53 -2.20 13.45
C TRP A 101 8.00 -0.74 13.44
N PRO A 102 7.88 -0.01 12.32
CA PRO A 102 8.27 1.40 12.27
C PRO A 102 7.50 2.25 13.30
N GLY A 103 8.22 2.86 14.24
CA GLY A 103 7.63 3.67 15.32
C GLY A 103 7.15 2.90 16.55
N ALA A 104 7.28 1.57 16.56
CA ALA A 104 6.96 0.70 17.71
C ALA A 104 7.97 -0.46 17.78
N PRO A 105 9.24 -0.20 18.15
CA PRO A 105 10.33 -1.18 18.09
C PRO A 105 10.13 -2.42 18.96
N GLU A 106 9.27 -2.35 19.96
CA GLU A 106 8.84 -3.46 20.82
C GLU A 106 7.93 -4.47 20.10
N ILE A 107 7.30 -4.06 18.99
CA ILE A 107 6.46 -4.91 18.16
C ILE A 107 7.30 -5.38 16.97
N THR A 108 7.30 -6.69 16.70
CA THR A 108 7.97 -7.25 15.52
C THR A 108 6.96 -7.76 14.50
N TYR A 109 7.29 -7.63 13.23
CA TYR A 109 6.53 -8.21 12.12
C TYR A 109 7.46 -8.99 11.18
N THR A 110 6.87 -9.81 10.32
CA THR A 110 7.60 -10.50 9.24
C THR A 110 7.43 -9.70 7.95
N ALA A 111 8.54 -9.19 7.42
CA ALA A 111 8.58 -8.55 6.12
C ALA A 111 8.40 -9.58 4.99
N CYS A 112 7.85 -9.14 3.86
CA CYS A 112 7.69 -10.00 2.69
C CYS A 112 9.01 -10.66 2.29
N ARG A 113 9.01 -11.96 1.99
CA ARG A 113 10.20 -12.73 1.59
C ARG A 113 10.99 -12.11 0.43
N TYR A 114 10.30 -11.42 -0.49
CA TYR A 114 10.93 -10.76 -1.65
C TYR A 114 11.40 -9.34 -1.39
N ARG A 115 11.21 -8.79 -0.18
CA ARG A 115 11.74 -7.47 0.17
C ARG A 115 13.25 -7.56 0.30
N ASP A 116 14.00 -6.80 -0.48
CA ASP A 116 15.43 -6.61 -0.23
C ASP A 116 15.61 -5.57 0.87
N LEU A 117 16.07 -6.01 2.03
CA LEU A 117 16.28 -5.15 3.19
C LEU A 117 17.53 -4.28 3.04
N GLU A 118 18.53 -4.74 2.30
CA GLU A 118 19.77 -4.00 2.04
C GLU A 118 19.55 -2.88 1.02
N ARG A 119 18.90 -3.20 -0.11
CA ARG A 119 18.66 -2.23 -1.19
C ARG A 119 17.37 -1.43 -1.04
N GLY A 120 16.53 -1.77 -0.07
CA GLY A 120 15.28 -1.06 0.19
C GLY A 120 14.22 -1.20 -0.90
N ARG A 121 14.29 -2.21 -1.76
CA ARG A 121 13.35 -2.44 -2.87
C ARG A 121 12.99 -3.91 -3.01
N CYS A 122 11.81 -4.24 -3.54
CA CYS A 122 11.45 -5.64 -3.75
C CYS A 122 12.28 -6.27 -4.87
N LEU A 123 12.77 -7.50 -4.68
CA LEU A 123 13.38 -8.32 -5.75
C LEU A 123 12.43 -8.47 -6.94
N ILE A 124 11.14 -8.69 -6.64
CA ILE A 124 10.08 -8.88 -7.64
C ILE A 124 9.43 -7.57 -8.10
N TYR A 125 10.08 -6.41 -7.93
CA TYR A 125 9.47 -5.10 -8.18
C TYR A 125 8.71 -4.98 -9.52
N PRO A 126 9.23 -5.50 -10.66
CA PRO A 126 8.54 -5.45 -11.95
C PRO A 126 7.25 -6.28 -12.00
N VAL A 127 7.22 -7.40 -11.29
CA VAL A 127 6.13 -8.39 -11.32
C VAL A 127 5.30 -8.43 -10.04
N ARG A 128 5.40 -7.39 -9.18
CA ARG A 128 4.61 -7.27 -7.95
C ARG A 128 3.13 -7.59 -8.17
N PRO A 129 2.47 -8.29 -7.23
CA PRO A 129 1.05 -8.58 -7.36
C PRO A 129 0.23 -7.29 -7.32
N LEU A 130 -1.01 -7.35 -7.83
CA LEU A 130 -1.90 -6.21 -7.96
C LEU A 130 -2.09 -5.50 -6.62
N ILE A 131 -2.31 -6.25 -5.54
CA ILE A 131 -2.48 -5.70 -4.19
C ILE A 131 -1.29 -4.82 -3.75
N CYS A 132 -0.05 -5.24 -4.05
CA CYS A 132 1.16 -4.47 -3.76
C CYS A 132 1.29 -3.22 -4.66
N ARG A 133 0.78 -3.26 -5.89
CA ARG A 133 0.74 -2.10 -6.81
C ARG A 133 -0.33 -1.09 -6.41
N LEU A 134 -1.41 -1.55 -5.78
CA LEU A 134 -2.50 -0.71 -5.29
C LEU A 134 -2.21 -0.08 -3.92
N PHE A 135 -1.20 -0.57 -3.20
CA PHE A 135 -0.81 -0.03 -1.90
C PHE A 135 -0.53 1.47 -1.97
N GLY A 136 -1.21 2.25 -1.15
CA GLY A 136 -1.16 3.71 -1.13
C GLY A 136 -2.10 4.40 -2.12
N HIS A 137 -2.71 3.69 -3.06
CA HIS A 137 -3.47 4.28 -4.16
C HIS A 137 -4.98 4.10 -4.06
N VAL A 138 -5.47 3.36 -3.07
CA VAL A 138 -6.88 2.98 -2.94
C VAL A 138 -7.35 3.09 -1.48
N GLU A 139 -8.67 3.22 -1.31
CA GLU A 139 -9.29 3.60 -0.03
C GLU A 139 -9.00 2.59 1.11
N TRP A 140 -8.91 1.30 0.79
CA TRP A 140 -8.65 0.23 1.78
C TRP A 140 -7.17 -0.14 1.93
N LEU A 141 -6.27 0.48 1.16
CA LEU A 141 -4.81 0.37 1.33
C LEU A 141 -4.21 1.78 1.33
N PRO A 142 -4.46 2.58 2.38
CA PRO A 142 -4.00 3.96 2.43
C PRO A 142 -2.48 4.04 2.51
N CYS A 143 -1.91 5.14 2.03
CA CYS A 143 -0.47 5.37 2.12
C CYS A 143 -0.09 5.69 3.58
N PRO A 144 0.80 4.90 4.21
CA PRO A 144 1.16 5.10 5.62
C PRO A 144 1.91 6.41 5.88
N ILE A 145 2.53 6.99 4.84
CA ILE A 145 3.29 8.24 4.89
C ILE A 145 2.55 9.42 4.23
N GLN A 146 1.29 9.23 3.83
CA GLN A 146 0.42 10.26 3.24
C GLN A 146 1.05 11.04 2.07
N ARG A 147 1.91 10.39 1.28
CA ARG A 147 2.56 11.02 0.12
C ARG A 147 1.74 10.95 -1.15
N THR A 148 0.84 9.98 -1.26
CA THR A 148 -0.04 9.87 -2.42
C THR A 148 -1.17 10.87 -2.31
N GLY A 149 -1.67 11.33 -3.47
CA GLY A 149 -2.92 12.07 -3.53
C GLY A 149 -4.13 11.25 -3.03
N PRO A 150 -5.35 11.81 -3.09
CA PRO A 150 -6.54 11.11 -2.63
C PRO A 150 -6.71 9.77 -3.36
N PRO A 151 -7.22 8.73 -2.65
CA PRO A 151 -7.44 7.42 -3.21
C PRO A 151 -8.18 7.43 -4.53
N ALA A 152 -7.97 6.37 -5.30
CA ALA A 152 -8.68 6.16 -6.53
C ALA A 152 -10.19 5.92 -6.30
N PRO A 153 -11.11 6.71 -6.90
CA PRO A 153 -12.54 6.39 -6.85
C PRO A 153 -12.80 5.00 -7.44
N ASN A 154 -13.83 4.33 -6.91
CA ASN A 154 -14.26 3.00 -7.32
C ASN A 154 -13.22 1.88 -7.14
N GLY A 155 -12.18 2.12 -6.34
CA GLY A 155 -11.22 1.07 -6.08
C GLY A 155 -11.89 -0.20 -5.54
N VAL A 156 -12.93 -0.06 -4.69
CA VAL A 156 -13.61 -1.20 -4.05
C VAL A 156 -14.14 -2.18 -5.11
N ARG A 157 -14.63 -1.68 -6.23
CA ARG A 157 -15.10 -2.50 -7.36
C ARG A 157 -13.96 -3.29 -8.02
N LEU A 158 -12.77 -2.70 -8.13
CA LEU A 158 -11.59 -3.39 -8.63
C LEU A 158 -11.16 -4.51 -7.67
N PHE A 159 -11.17 -4.23 -6.37
CA PHE A 159 -10.86 -5.24 -5.36
C PHE A 159 -11.88 -6.37 -5.33
N GLN A 160 -13.18 -6.08 -5.42
CA GLN A 160 -14.22 -7.11 -5.51
C GLN A 160 -13.95 -8.06 -6.68
N ARG A 161 -13.56 -7.55 -7.85
CA ARG A 161 -13.17 -8.39 -8.99
C ARG A 161 -11.92 -9.22 -8.76
N TYR A 162 -10.94 -8.65 -8.06
CA TYR A 162 -9.72 -9.37 -7.68
C TYR A 162 -10.03 -10.50 -6.69
N ALA A 163 -10.87 -10.23 -5.69
CA ALA A 163 -11.29 -11.16 -4.65
C ALA A 163 -12.27 -12.26 -5.13
N MET A 164 -12.84 -12.15 -6.33
CA MET A 164 -13.59 -13.25 -6.95
C MET A 164 -12.70 -14.41 -7.42
N ARG A 165 -11.38 -14.22 -7.44
CA ARG A 165 -10.42 -15.29 -7.78
C ARG A 165 -10.11 -16.10 -6.53
N GLU A 166 -9.65 -17.33 -6.72
CA GLU A 166 -8.95 -18.03 -5.65
C GLU A 166 -7.67 -17.26 -5.33
N LEU A 167 -7.55 -16.84 -4.07
CA LEU A 167 -6.39 -16.13 -3.56
C LEU A 167 -5.79 -16.96 -2.44
N LYS A 168 -4.47 -17.14 -2.51
CA LYS A 168 -3.66 -17.80 -1.51
C LYS A 168 -2.37 -17.01 -1.32
N THR A 169 -1.69 -17.19 -0.21
CA THR A 169 -0.32 -16.69 -0.04
C THR A 169 0.62 -17.38 -1.02
N PHE A 170 1.87 -16.89 -1.12
CA PHE A 170 2.82 -17.52 -2.03
C PHE A 170 3.15 -18.95 -1.58
N GLU A 171 3.32 -19.15 -0.28
CA GLU A 171 3.63 -20.40 0.39
C GLU A 171 2.51 -21.43 0.18
N GLU A 172 1.25 -21.02 0.36
CA GLU A 172 0.09 -21.87 0.11
C GLU A 172 -0.02 -22.32 -1.36
N TRP A 173 0.42 -21.49 -2.31
CA TRP A 173 0.52 -21.89 -3.73
C TRP A 173 1.69 -22.85 -3.98
N GLU A 174 2.85 -22.64 -3.35
CA GLU A 174 3.99 -23.57 -3.42
C GLU A 174 3.60 -24.96 -2.89
N GLU A 175 2.92 -25.01 -1.75
CA GLU A 175 2.39 -26.24 -1.16
C GLU A 175 1.36 -26.92 -2.07
N SER A 176 0.44 -26.13 -2.65
CA SER A 176 -0.58 -26.65 -3.57
C SER A 176 0.05 -27.24 -4.85
N GLU A 177 1.11 -26.65 -5.40
CA GLU A 177 1.82 -27.22 -6.57
C GLU A 177 2.72 -28.41 -6.18
N GLY A 178 3.34 -28.38 -5.00
CA GLY A 178 4.16 -29.48 -4.48
C GLY A 178 3.34 -30.74 -4.20
N ALA A 179 2.11 -30.59 -3.69
CA ALA A 179 1.18 -31.68 -3.41
C ALA A 179 0.64 -32.40 -4.66
N VAL A 180 0.73 -31.77 -5.84
CA VAL A 180 0.30 -32.33 -7.13
C VAL A 180 1.46 -33.09 -7.84
N GLY A 181 2.68 -32.98 -7.31
CA GLY A 181 3.92 -33.51 -7.91
C GLY A 181 4.47 -34.79 -7.31
N HIS A 182 3.68 -35.61 -6.59
CA HIS A 182 4.05 -36.95 -6.10
C HIS A 182 3.05 -38.01 -6.55
#